data_AF-A0A9E3Y021-F1
#
_entry.id   AF-A0A9E3Y021-F1
#
_cell.length_a   1.000
_cell.length_b   1.000
_cell.length_c   1.000
_cell.angle_alpha   90.00
_cell.angle_beta   90.00
_cell.angle_gamma   90.00
#
_symmetry.space_group_name_H-M   'P 1'
#
loop_
_entity.id
_entity.type
_entity.pdbx_description
1 polymer ?
#
loop_
_entity_poly.entity_id
_entity_poly.type
_entity_poly.pdbx_seq_one_letter_code
_entity_poly.pdbx_strand_id
1 'polypeptide(L)'
;MADIRRILLDGYPTVMVRDGDGLVARDGRSIAVDDAVHLAPVEPTKIICVHLNYVSRVTEFGVTLPPATTYFHKPVSALNSHKDAVVRPS
;
A
#
# COMPACT_ATOMS: atom_id res chain seq x y z
N MET A 1 15.44 5.68 8.38
CA MET A 1 14.01 6.05 8.27
C MET A 1 13.22 5.04 9.07
N ALA A 2 12.25 5.46 9.88
CA ALA A 2 11.45 4.53 10.69
C ALA A 2 10.50 3.71 9.81
N ASP A 3 10.44 2.40 10.02
CA ASP A 3 9.44 1.52 9.41
C ASP A 3 8.17 1.58 10.28
N ILE A 4 7.16 2.30 9.77
CA ILE A 4 5.89 2.55 10.44
C ILE A 4 4.82 1.72 9.75
N ARG A 5 4.06 0.96 10.54
CA ARG A 5 3.01 0.06 10.03
C ARG A 5 1.69 0.33 10.74
N ARG A 6 0.59 0.12 10.02
CA ARG A 6 -0.74 -0.01 10.62
C ARG A 6 -1.07 -1.49 10.69
N ILE A 7 -1.47 -1.96 11.86
CA ILE A 7 -1.88 -3.35 12.07
C ILE A 7 -3.22 -3.38 12.80
N LEU A 8 -3.90 -4.52 12.75
CA LEU A 8 -5.00 -4.82 13.64
C LEU A 8 -4.42 -5.46 14.92
N LEU A 9 -4.41 -4.70 16.02
CA LEU A 9 -3.96 -5.17 17.34
C LEU A 9 -5.16 -5.19 18.28
N ASP A 10 -5.48 -6.35 18.85
CA ASP A 10 -6.63 -6.56 19.74
C ASP A 10 -7.97 -6.06 19.14
N GLY A 11 -8.13 -6.15 17.81
CA GLY A 11 -9.32 -5.67 17.10
C GLY A 11 -9.32 -4.18 16.73
N TYR A 12 -8.27 -3.43 17.06
CA TYR A 12 -8.17 -2.00 16.77
C TYR A 12 -7.02 -1.68 15.79
N PRO A 13 -7.26 -0.82 14.78
CA PRO A 13 -6.19 -0.27 13.95
C PRO A 13 -5.18 0.50 14.81
N THR A 14 -3.94 0.03 14.85
CA THR A 14 -2.89 0.57 15.69
C THR A 14 -1.65 0.88 14.86
N VAL A 15 -1.08 2.07 15.06
CA VAL A 15 0.19 2.48 14.45
C VAL A 15 1.35 1.94 15.28
N MET A 16 2.23 1.18 14.63
CA MET A 16 3.37 0.52 15.23
C MET A 16 4.67 0.97 14.55
N VAL A 17 5.78 0.95 15.29
CA VAL A 17 7.13 1.13 14.75
C VAL A 17 7.85 -0.22 14.81
N ARG A 18 8.55 -0.60 13.74
CA ARG A 18 9.37 -1.82 13.75
C ARG A 18 10.60 -1.66 14.64
N ASP A 19 10.80 -2.64 15.51
CA ASP A 19 11.98 -2.79 16.36
C ASP A 19 12.45 -4.25 16.31
N GLY A 20 13.59 -4.50 15.65
CA GLY A 20 14.03 -5.85 15.31
C GLY A 20 12.95 -6.62 14.56
N ASP A 21 12.58 -7.80 15.08
CA ASP A 21 11.52 -8.65 14.53
C ASP A 21 10.15 -8.41 15.18
N GLY A 22 10.04 -7.35 15.99
CA GLY A 22 8.81 -6.89 16.62
C GLY A 22 8.25 -5.61 16.02
N LEU A 23 6.99 -5.37 16.30
CA LEU A 23 6.27 -4.11 16.10
C LEU A 23 5.86 -3.60 17.48
N VAL A 24 6.18 -2.34 17.79
CA VAL A 24 5.92 -1.72 19.09
C VAL A 24 4.98 -0.53 18.93
N ALA A 25 3.90 -0.53 19.71
CA ALA A 25 2.95 0.57 19.81
C ALA A 25 3.50 1.68 20.72
N ARG A 26 2.95 2.89 20.60
CA ARG A 26 3.32 4.01 21.49
C ARG A 26 3.02 3.75 22.97
N ASP A 27 2.04 2.90 23.27
CA ASP A 27 1.67 2.51 24.63
C ASP A 27 2.49 1.33 25.18
N GLY A 28 3.49 0.85 24.43
CA GLY A 28 4.41 -0.21 24.84
C GLY A 28 3.96 -1.63 24.48
N ARG A 29 2.73 -1.83 23.97
CA ARG A 29 2.32 -3.14 23.45
C ARG A 29 3.19 -3.55 22.26
N SER A 30 3.42 -4.84 22.12
CA SER A 30 4.23 -5.37 21.02
C SER A 30 3.69 -6.68 20.46
N ILE A 31 4.05 -6.96 19.21
CA ILE A 31 3.73 -8.20 18.50
C ILE A 31 4.88 -8.55 17.54
N ALA A 32 5.12 -9.83 17.29
CA ALA A 32 6.08 -10.22 16.25
C ALA A 32 5.58 -9.78 14.87
N VAL A 33 6.50 -9.39 13.99
CA VAL A 33 6.16 -8.92 12.62
C VAL A 33 5.39 -9.98 11.84
N ASP A 34 5.71 -11.27 12.04
CA ASP A 34 5.09 -12.35 11.29
C ASP A 34 3.71 -12.76 11.81
N ASP A 35 3.40 -12.45 13.07
CA ASP A 35 2.09 -12.70 13.67
C ASP A 35 1.11 -11.53 13.45
N ALA A 36 1.59 -10.40 12.93
CA ALA A 36 0.79 -9.20 12.77
C ALA A 36 -0.15 -9.30 11.55
N VAL A 37 -1.42 -8.96 11.77
CA VAL A 37 -2.38 -8.70 10.69
C VAL A 37 -2.20 -7.26 10.21
N HIS A 38 -1.56 -7.11 9.06
CA HIS A 38 -1.30 -5.79 8.48
C HIS A 38 -2.55 -5.16 7.90
N LEU A 39 -2.68 -3.85 8.10
CA LEU A 39 -3.65 -3.00 7.41
C LEU A 39 -2.93 -2.16 6.36
N ALA A 40 -3.70 -1.57 5.44
CA ALA A 40 -3.16 -0.54 4.57
C ALA A 40 -2.57 0.62 5.42
N PRO A 41 -1.41 1.18 5.02
CA PRO A 41 -0.69 2.16 5.84
C PRO A 41 -1.43 3.50 5.95
N VAL A 42 -2.45 3.74 5.13
CA VAL A 42 -3.24 4.97 5.07
C VAL A 42 -4.71 4.67 4.78
N GLU A 43 -5.58 5.64 5.05
CA GLU A 43 -7.01 5.63 4.68
C GLU A 43 -7.26 6.73 3.62
N PRO A 44 -7.03 6.44 2.34
CA PRO A 44 -7.12 7.45 1.30
C PRO A 44 -8.58 7.74 0.94
N THR A 45 -8.88 9.00 0.61
CA THR A 45 -10.19 9.38 0.03
C THR A 45 -10.22 9.24 -1.50
N LYS A 46 -9.06 9.11 -2.15
CA LYS A 46 -8.87 8.96 -3.60
C LYS A 46 -7.49 8.37 -3.90
N ILE A 47 -7.40 7.58 -4.97
CA ILE A 47 -6.14 7.02 -5.47
C ILE A 47 -5.97 7.45 -6.93
N ILE A 48 -5.01 8.33 -7.19
CA ILE A 48 -4.67 8.84 -8.52
C ILE A 48 -3.37 8.19 -8.98
N CYS A 49 -3.37 7.61 -10.17
CA CYS A 49 -2.23 6.90 -10.72
C CYS A 49 -1.80 7.51 -12.05
N VAL A 50 -0.49 7.50 -12.31
CA VAL A 50 0.06 7.90 -13.60
C VAL A 50 -0.04 6.76 -14.61
N HIS A 51 -0.45 7.08 -15.83
CA HIS A 51 -0.49 6.15 -16.95
C HIS A 51 0.75 6.32 -17.84
N LEU A 52 1.25 5.22 -18.42
CA LEU A 52 2.38 5.17 -19.36
C LEU A 52 3.64 5.94 -18.92
N ASN A 53 4.07 5.76 -17.67
CA ASN A 53 5.24 6.46 -17.12
C ASN A 53 6.60 5.80 -17.40
N TYR A 54 6.67 4.89 -18.38
CA TYR A 54 7.90 4.17 -18.75
C TYR A 54 8.11 4.21 -20.26
N VAL A 55 9.29 4.69 -20.70
CA VAL A 55 9.66 4.84 -22.12
C VAL A 55 9.59 3.50 -22.88
N SER A 56 9.95 2.39 -22.21
CA SER A 56 9.85 1.06 -22.81
C SER A 56 8.42 0.71 -23.23
N ARG A 57 7.41 1.06 -22.41
CA ARG A 57 5.98 0.82 -22.72
C ARG A 57 5.48 1.70 -23.85
N VAL A 58 5.98 2.93 -23.94
CA VAL A 58 5.70 3.85 -25.06
C VAL A 58 6.19 3.26 -26.37
N THR A 59 7.44 2.75 -26.36
CA THR A 59 8.06 2.10 -27.51
C THR A 59 7.32 0.81 -27.88
N GLU A 60 7.01 -0.03 -26.90
CA GLU A 60 6.29 -1.30 -27.07
C GLU A 60 4.90 -1.11 -27.69
N PHE A 61 4.16 -0.08 -27.27
CA PHE A 61 2.83 0.21 -27.79
C PHE A 61 2.82 1.05 -29.08
N GLY A 62 3.98 1.57 -29.53
CA GLY A 62 4.07 2.41 -30.71
C GLY A 62 3.26 3.71 -30.61
N VAL A 63 3.12 4.25 -29.39
CA VAL A 63 2.33 5.46 -29.12
C VAL A 63 3.24 6.66 -28.89
N THR A 64 2.73 7.86 -29.19
CA THR A 64 3.39 9.12 -28.81
C THR A 64 2.81 9.62 -27.50
N LEU A 65 3.67 9.98 -26.54
CA LEU A 65 3.21 10.58 -25.29
C LEU A 65 2.63 11.99 -25.54
N PRO A 66 1.45 12.31 -24.96
CA PRO A 66 0.95 13.68 -24.97
C PRO A 66 1.87 14.61 -24.16
N PRO A 67 1.79 15.93 -24.39
CA PRO A 67 2.64 16.90 -23.68
C PRO A 67 2.35 16.98 -22.18
N ALA A 68 1.17 16.53 -21.74
CA ALA A 68 0.78 16.46 -20.34
C ALA A 68 0.68 15.00 -19.88
N THR A 69 1.01 14.75 -18.62
CA THR A 69 0.88 13.44 -17.99
C THR A 69 -0.58 12.97 -18.00
N THR A 70 -0.82 11.75 -18.47
CA THR A 70 -2.12 11.10 -18.37
C THR A 70 -2.27 10.40 -17.03
N TYR A 71 -3.44 10.56 -16.40
CA TYR A 71 -3.77 9.95 -15.11
C TYR A 71 -5.00 9.06 -15.23
N PHE A 72 -5.11 8.11 -14.32
CA PHE A 72 -6.32 7.31 -14.11
C PHE A 72 -6.61 7.15 -12.61
N HIS A 73 -7.85 6.80 -12.30
CA HIS A 73 -8.26 6.53 -10.92
C HIS A 73 -8.21 5.03 -10.63
N LYS A 74 -7.75 4.68 -9.43
CA LYS A 74 -8.14 3.43 -8.79
C LYS A 74 -9.22 3.73 -7.75
N PRO A 75 -10.29 2.92 -7.69
CA PRO A 75 -11.27 3.07 -6.61
C PRO A 75 -10.61 2.74 -5.27
N VAL A 76 -11.01 3.42 -4.18
CA VAL A 76 -10.47 3.14 -2.84
C VAL A 76 -10.78 1.72 -2.37
N SER A 77 -11.82 1.09 -2.91
CA SER A 77 -12.16 -0.32 -2.68
C SER A 77 -11.15 -1.31 -3.28
N ALA A 78 -10.22 -0.85 -4.13
CA ALA A 78 -9.12 -1.67 -4.64
C ALA A 78 -7.87 -1.63 -3.73
N LEU A 79 -7.90 -0.86 -2.63
CA LEU A 79 -6.82 -0.84 -1.65
C LEU A 79 -6.71 -2.21 -0.98
N ASN A 80 -5.49 -2.70 -0.83
CA ASN A 80 -5.19 -4.00 -0.21
C ASN A 80 -4.09 -3.84 0.86
N SER A 81 -3.89 -4.86 1.67
CA SER A 81 -2.93 -4.87 2.77
C SER A 81 -1.74 -5.80 2.50
N HIS A 82 -0.64 -5.59 3.22
CA HIS A 82 0.52 -6.49 3.14
C HIS A 82 0.12 -7.92 3.56
N LYS A 83 0.58 -8.93 2.81
CA LYS A 83 0.27 -10.37 2.97
C LYS A 83 -1.21 -10.76 2.75
N ASP A 84 -2.08 -9.82 2.38
CA ASP A 84 -3.48 -10.11 2.11
C ASP A 84 -3.68 -10.65 0.67
N ALA A 85 -4.80 -11.34 0.44
CA ALA A 85 -5.07 -12.04 -0.81
C ALA A 85 -5.34 -11.06 -1.96
N VAL A 86 -4.87 -11.40 -3.16
CA VAL A 86 -5.25 -10.72 -4.41
C VAL A 86 -6.29 -11.57 -5.13
N VAL A 87 -7.52 -11.07 -5.23
CA VAL A 87 -8.62 -11.79 -5.87
C VAL A 87 -8.52 -11.68 -7.38
N ARG A 88 -8.42 -12.83 -8.06
CA ARG A 88 -8.44 -12.92 -9.52
C ARG A 88 -9.89 -12.88 -10.02
N PRO A 89 -10.20 -12.12 -11.08
CA PRO A 89 -11.48 -12.24 -11.78
C PRO A 89 -11.71 -13.66 -12.33
N SER A 90 -12.98 -14.08 -12.39
CA SER A 90 -13.41 -15.37 -12.94
C SER A 90 -12.99 -15.57 -14.39
#